data_AF-A0A8X6J0M5-F1
#
_entry.id   AF-A0A8X6J0M5-F1
#
_cell.length_a   1.000
_cell.length_b   1.000
_cell.length_c   1.000
_cell.angle_alpha   90.00
_cell.angle_beta   90.00
_cell.angle_gamma   90.00
#
_symmetry.space_group_name_H-M   'P 1'
#
loop_
_entity.id
_entity.type
_entity.pdbx_description
1 polymer ?
#
loop_
_entity_poly.entity_id
_entity_poly.type
_entity_poly.pdbx_seq_one_letter_code
_entity_poly.pdbx_strand_id
1 'polypeptide(L)'
;MTFGLRNAAQTMYVSIIRDIPCCCAYEDGLLIASTDVGNKRHDLELVFRRLHDHGIVVNPQKCMFGQSELKFLRFFVSSRGISPLLETV
;
A
#
# COMPACT_ATOMS: atom_id res chain seq x y z
N MET A 1 -16.46 7.73 -6.46
CA MET A 1 -16.92 6.59 -5.64
C MET A 1 -17.99 7.06 -4.67
N THR A 2 -19.02 6.24 -4.39
CA THR A 2 -20.03 6.54 -3.37
C THR A 2 -19.58 6.01 -2.01
N PHE A 3 -19.62 6.85 -0.98
CA PHE A 3 -19.30 6.45 0.40
C PHE A 3 -20.38 5.50 0.95
N GLY A 4 -19.99 4.51 1.76
CA GLY A 4 -20.91 3.61 2.48
C GLY A 4 -21.06 2.19 1.91
N LEU A 5 -20.40 1.86 0.79
CA LEU A 5 -20.32 0.49 0.27
C LEU A 5 -19.19 -0.28 0.95
N ARG A 6 -19.54 -1.40 1.60
CA ARG A 6 -18.63 -2.20 2.46
C ARG A 6 -17.28 -2.54 1.83
N ASN A 7 -17.22 -2.78 0.53
CA ASN A 7 -16.00 -3.25 -0.16
C ASN A 7 -15.54 -2.33 -1.31
N ALA A 8 -16.09 -1.12 -1.44
CA ALA A 8 -15.86 -0.30 -2.64
C ALA A 8 -14.38 0.04 -2.86
N ALA A 9 -13.67 0.41 -1.79
CA ALA A 9 -12.25 0.72 -1.85
C ALA A 9 -11.42 -0.52 -2.19
N GLN A 10 -11.68 -1.65 -1.50
CA GLN A 10 -10.98 -2.91 -1.76
C GLN A 10 -11.17 -3.38 -3.21
N THR A 11 -12.40 -3.39 -3.74
CA THR A 11 -12.66 -3.81 -5.12
C THR A 11 -11.95 -2.92 -6.13
N MET A 12 -11.92 -1.59 -5.91
CA MET A 12 -11.24 -0.67 -6.82
C MET A 12 -9.73 -0.91 -6.83
N TYR A 13 -9.10 -0.98 -5.66
CA TYR A 13 -7.65 -1.19 -5.62
C TYR A 13 -7.26 -2.56 -6.14
N VAL A 14 -7.97 -3.62 -5.74
CA VAL A 14 -7.69 -4.99 -6.21
C VAL A 14 -7.73 -5.06 -7.74
N SER A 15 -8.70 -4.44 -8.42
CA SER A 15 -8.72 -4.49 -9.89
C SER A 15 -7.53 -3.78 -10.55
N ILE A 16 -6.91 -2.80 -9.88
CA ILE A 16 -5.85 -1.95 -10.44
C ILE A 16 -4.46 -2.52 -10.17
N ILE A 17 -4.27 -3.11 -8.98
CA ILE A 17 -2.97 -3.57 -8.48
C ILE A 17 -2.78 -5.10 -8.52
N ARG A 18 -3.80 -5.87 -8.93
CA ARG A 18 -3.73 -7.35 -8.99
C ARG A 18 -2.59 -7.89 -9.86
N ASP A 19 -2.17 -7.16 -10.88
CA ASP A 19 -1.06 -7.55 -11.77
C ASP A 19 0.33 -7.16 -11.22
N ILE A 20 0.40 -6.53 -10.04
CA ILE A 20 1.64 -6.04 -9.45
C ILE A 20 2.00 -6.90 -8.23
N PRO A 21 2.97 -7.83 -8.33
CA PRO A 21 3.28 -8.77 -7.25
C PRO A 21 3.92 -8.11 -6.02
N CYS A 22 4.50 -6.91 -6.16
CA CYS A 22 5.13 -6.16 -5.08
C CYS A 22 4.15 -5.24 -4.31
N CYS A 23 2.84 -5.34 -4.59
CA CYS A 23 1.84 -4.40 -4.09
C CYS A 23 0.65 -5.13 -3.44
N CYS A 24 0.27 -4.70 -2.24
CA CYS A 24 -0.87 -5.21 -1.49
C CYS A 24 -1.82 -4.06 -1.12
N ALA A 25 -3.10 -4.19 -1.45
CA ALA A 25 -4.13 -3.22 -1.06
C ALA A 25 -4.95 -3.73 0.12
N TYR A 26 -5.30 -2.83 1.04
CA TYR A 26 -6.20 -3.13 2.15
C TYR A 26 -7.04 -1.89 2.49
N GLU A 27 -8.37 -2.02 2.41
CA GLU A 27 -9.38 -0.98 2.65
C GLU A 27 -8.97 0.40 2.08
N ASP A 28 -8.30 1.24 2.86
CA ASP A 28 -7.88 2.61 2.51
C ASP A 28 -6.38 2.80 2.27
N GLY A 29 -5.59 1.72 2.31
CA GLY A 29 -4.13 1.77 2.27
C GLY A 29 -3.50 0.84 1.23
N LEU A 30 -2.38 1.28 0.66
CA LEU A 30 -1.56 0.49 -0.25
C LEU A 30 -0.19 0.24 0.40
N LEU A 31 0.22 -1.02 0.46
CA LEU A 31 1.52 -1.45 0.95
C LEU A 31 2.36 -1.90 -0.25
N ILE A 32 3.52 -1.29 -0.42
CA ILE A 32 4.46 -1.63 -1.49
C ILE A 32 5.73 -2.17 -0.83
N ALA A 33 6.02 -3.43 -1.08
CA ALA A 33 7.18 -4.13 -0.51
C ALA A 33 8.07 -4.63 -1.66
N SER A 34 9.33 -4.24 -1.63
CA SER A 34 10.33 -4.64 -2.62
C SER A 34 11.59 -5.08 -1.89
N THR A 35 12.20 -6.16 -2.40
CA THR A 35 13.37 -6.85 -1.82
C THR A 35 14.67 -6.09 -2.04
N ASP A 36 14.77 -5.33 -3.14
CA ASP A 36 16.03 -4.74 -3.58
C ASP A 36 15.92 -3.21 -3.69
N VAL A 37 16.88 -2.49 -3.09
CA VAL A 37 16.87 -1.02 -3.06
C VAL A 37 16.89 -0.40 -4.46
N GLY A 38 17.55 -1.05 -5.42
CA GLY A 38 17.52 -0.65 -6.84
C GLY A 38 16.14 -0.82 -7.49
N ASN A 39 15.40 -1.87 -7.14
CA ASN A 39 14.05 -2.11 -7.67
C ASN A 39 12.98 -1.27 -6.98
N LYS A 40 13.17 -0.84 -5.72
CA LYS A 40 12.18 -0.03 -4.97
C LYS A 40 11.68 1.18 -5.74
N ARG A 41 12.57 1.89 -6.45
CA ARG A 41 12.19 3.07 -7.23
C ARG A 41 11.37 2.68 -8.46
N HIS A 42 11.78 1.63 -9.16
CA HIS A 42 11.06 1.13 -10.33
C HIS A 42 9.67 0.60 -9.95
N ASP A 43 9.56 -0.14 -8.85
CA ASP A 43 8.30 -0.65 -8.32
C ASP A 43 7.35 0.49 -7.92
N LEU A 44 7.88 1.53 -7.26
CA LEU A 44 7.10 2.72 -6.94
C LEU A 44 6.62 3.45 -8.21
N GLU A 45 7.50 3.65 -9.19
CA GLU A 45 7.15 4.28 -10.47
C GLU A 45 6.07 3.48 -11.22
N LEU A 46 6.15 2.14 -11.23
CA LEU A 46 5.15 1.26 -11.81
C LEU A 46 3.79 1.42 -11.12
N VAL A 47 3.76 1.38 -9.79
CA VAL A 47 2.53 1.51 -9.00
C VAL A 47 1.91 2.90 -9.20
N PHE A 48 2.72 3.96 -9.11
CA PHE A 48 2.23 5.33 -9.32
C PHE A 48 1.68 5.55 -10.72
N ARG A 49 2.35 5.00 -11.75
CA ARG A 49 1.84 5.07 -13.12
C ARG A 49 0.49 4.37 -13.24
N ARG A 50 0.33 3.19 -12.64
CA ARG A 50 -0.96 2.47 -12.65
C ARG A 50 -2.07 3.22 -11.92
N LEU A 51 -1.77 3.84 -10.78
CA LEU A 51 -2.71 4.69 -10.08
C LEU A 51 -3.10 5.91 -10.93
N HIS A 52 -2.12 6.54 -11.59
CA HIS A 52 -2.34 7.67 -12.48
C HIS A 52 -3.22 7.31 -13.69
N ASP A 53 -2.93 6.19 -14.36
CA ASP A 53 -3.69 5.70 -15.52
C ASP A 53 -5.17 5.44 -15.17
N HIS A 54 -5.47 5.11 -13.91
CA HIS A 54 -6.83 4.91 -13.40
C HIS A 54 -7.43 6.15 -12.72
N GLY A 55 -6.76 7.31 -12.79
CA GLY A 55 -7.24 8.57 -12.22
C GLY A 55 -7.27 8.63 -10.69
N ILE A 56 -6.49 7.77 -10.01
CA ILE A 56 -6.38 7.77 -8.55
C ILE A 56 -5.35 8.79 -8.11
N VAL A 57 -5.77 9.71 -7.25
CA VAL A 57 -4.90 10.70 -6.63
C VAL A 57 -4.50 10.23 -5.24
N VAL A 58 -3.19 10.18 -5.01
CA VAL A 58 -2.61 9.78 -3.72
C VAL A 58 -2.38 11.03 -2.86
N ASN A 59 -2.71 10.96 -1.57
CA ASN A 59 -2.43 12.06 -0.64
C ASN A 59 -1.00 11.95 -0.08
N PRO A 60 -0.06 12.82 -0.48
CA PRO A 60 1.34 12.72 -0.06
C PRO A 60 1.52 12.90 1.45
N GLN A 61 0.64 13.62 2.15
CA GLN A 61 0.74 13.79 3.61
C GLN A 61 0.42 12.52 4.39
N LYS A 62 -0.28 11.57 3.77
CA LYS A 62 -0.63 10.27 4.38
C LYS A 62 0.29 9.15 3.93
N CYS A 63 1.24 9.42 3.02
CA CYS A 63 2.11 8.41 2.47
C CYS A 63 3.48 8.39 3.15
N MET A 64 3.98 7.19 3.37
CA MET A 64 5.32 6.93 3.90
C MET A 64 6.12 6.16 2.85
N PHE A 65 7.27 6.72 2.45
CA PHE A 65 8.14 6.12 1.42
C PHE A 65 9.51 5.79 2.01
N GLY A 66 10.15 4.74 1.48
CA GLY A 66 11.53 4.41 1.80
C GLY A 66 11.79 3.97 3.25
N GLN A 67 10.73 3.61 3.99
CA GLN A 67 10.87 3.18 5.38
C GLN A 67 11.32 1.72 5.46
N SER A 68 12.28 1.44 6.35
CA SER A 68 12.69 0.07 6.67
C SER A 68 11.64 -0.68 7.48
N GLU A 69 10.84 0.06 8.25
CA GLU A 69 9.78 -0.43 9.11
C GLU A 69 8.61 0.54 9.09
N LEU A 70 7.38 0.05 9.07
CA LEU A 70 6.19 0.91 9.06
C LEU A 70 5.02 0.27 9.80
N LYS A 71 4.14 1.13 10.31
CA LYS A 71 2.89 0.71 10.95
C LYS A 71 1.80 0.56 9.89
N PHE A 72 1.26 -0.63 9.72
CA PHE A 72 0.19 -0.94 8.78
C PHE A 72 -0.88 -1.79 9.47
N LEU A 73 -2.13 -1.34 9.52
CA LEU A 73 -3.26 -2.08 10.09
C LEU A 73 -3.05 -2.58 11.53
N ARG A 74 -2.45 -1.75 12.39
CA ARG A 74 -2.04 -2.13 13.76
C ARG A 74 -1.00 -3.25 13.83
N PHE A 75 -0.31 -3.51 12.72
CA PHE A 75 0.89 -4.33 12.70
C PHE A 75 2.11 -3.47 12.46
N PHE A 76 3.22 -3.90 13.04
CA PHE A 76 4.55 -3.42 12.75
C PHE A 76 5.12 -4.30 11.65
N VAL A 77 5.29 -3.72 10.47
CA VAL A 77 5.84 -4.41 9.29
C VAL A 77 7.30 -4.01 9.16
N SER A 78 8.18 -5.00 9.25
CA SER A 78 9.64 -4.83 9.13
C SER A 78 10.22 -5.85 8.14
N SER A 79 11.47 -5.67 7.75
CA SER A 79 12.21 -6.67 6.97
C SER A 79 12.36 -8.01 7.69
N ARG A 80 12.24 -8.04 9.02
CA ARG A 80 12.31 -9.25 9.85
C ARG A 80 10.97 -9.97 9.99
N GLY A 81 9.88 -9.38 9.49
CA GLY A 81 8.54 -9.92 9.56
C GLY A 81 7.51 -8.94 10.12
N ILE A 82 6.33 -9.48 10.41
CA ILE A 82 5.16 -8.75 10.89
C ILE A 82 4.98 -9.05 12.38
N SER A 83 4.88 -8.02 13.21
CA SER A 83 4.58 -8.14 14.64
C SER A 83 3.31 -7.34 14.97
N PRO A 84 2.45 -7.81 15.88
CA PRO A 84 1.33 -6.98 16.35
C PRO A 84 1.85 -5.72 17.04
N LEU A 85 1.19 -4.57 16.85
CA LEU A 85 1.40 -3.45 17.76
C LEU A 85 0.89 -3.86 19.14
N LEU A 86 1.76 -3.82 20.13
CA LEU A 86 1.40 -3.82 21.55
C LEU A 86 0.74 -2.47 21.89
N GLU A 87 -0.44 -2.20 21.33
CA GLU A 87 -1.35 -1.25 21.95
C GLU A 87 -2.15 -2.04 22.99
N THR A 88 -1.61 -2.04 24.21
CA THR A 88 -2.29 -2.51 25.42
C THR A 88 -3.64 -1.80 25.52
N VAL A 89 -4.73 -2.58 25.54
CA VAL A 89 -5.98 -2.15 26.16
C VAL A 89 -5.89 -2.44 27.64
#